data_AF-A0A661ESD4-F1
#
_entry.id   AF-A0A661ESD4-F1
#
_cell.length_a   1.000
_cell.length_b   1.000
_cell.length_c   1.000
_cell.angle_alpha   90.00
_cell.angle_beta   90.00
_cell.angle_gamma   90.00
#
_symmetry.space_group_name_H-M   'P 1'
#
loop_
_entity.id
_entity.type
_entity.pdbx_description
1 polymer ?
#
loop_
_entity_poly.entity_id
_entity_poly.type
_entity_poly.pdbx_seq_one_letter_code
_entity_poly.pdbx_strand_id
1 'polypeptide(L)' 'SSYDYGEELDLLAVKKLNKQFTVGAKYADYDTDKNSKLLAHAGSTGPAAIDRKKFWVWGELSF' A
#
# COMPACT_ATOMS: atom_id res chain seq x y z
N SER A 1 14.28 -12.73 -17.55
CA SER A 1 12.82 -12.65 -17.43
C SER A 1 12.51 -11.83 -16.18
N SER A 2 11.86 -10.68 -16.29
CA SER A 2 11.43 -9.91 -15.10
C SER A 2 10.25 -10.63 -14.47
N TYR A 3 10.29 -10.87 -13.17
CA TYR A 3 9.15 -11.39 -12.42
C TYR A 3 8.22 -10.22 -12.11
N ASP A 4 6.94 -10.36 -12.47
CA ASP A 4 5.89 -9.45 -12.06
C ASP A 4 5.33 -9.93 -10.72
N TYR A 5 5.33 -9.05 -9.72
CA TYR A 5 4.91 -9.35 -8.35
C TYR A 5 3.50 -8.82 -8.04
N GLY A 6 2.88 -8.10 -8.98
CA GLY A 6 1.59 -7.45 -8.80
C GLY A 6 1.65 -5.92 -8.99
N GLU A 7 0.48 -5.30 -8.87
CA GLU A 7 0.26 -3.86 -9.09
C GLU A 7 -0.19 -3.19 -7.78
N GLU A 8 0.19 -1.92 -7.56
CA GLU A 8 -0.26 -1.14 -6.39
C GLU A 8 -0.88 0.19 -6.84
N LEU A 9 -2.08 0.49 -6.32
CA LEU A 9 -2.71 1.80 -6.42
C LEU A 9 -2.54 2.56 -5.10
N ASP A 10 -1.83 3.68 -5.15
CA ASP A 10 -1.69 4.61 -4.02
C ASP A 10 -2.53 5.89 -4.24
N LEU A 11 -3.35 6.24 -3.24
CA LEU A 11 -4.08 7.50 -3.18
C LEU A 11 -3.66 8.30 -1.94
N LEU A 12 -3.38 9.59 -2.12
CA LEU A 12 -2.97 10.50 -1.06
C LEU A 12 -3.80 11.78 -1.12
N ALA A 13 -4.43 12.13 0.00
CA ALA A 13 -5.11 13.40 0.18
C ALA A 13 -4.51 14.12 1.39
N VAL A 14 -4.03 15.35 1.19
CA VAL A 14 -3.47 16.19 2.26
C VAL A 14 -4.15 17.55 2.20
N LYS A 15 -4.62 18.02 3.37
CA LYS A 15 -5.27 19.33 3.49
C LYS A 15 -4.66 20.11 4.65
N LYS A 16 -4.09 21.27 4.31
CA LYS A 16 -3.72 22.28 5.29
C LYS A 16 -4.98 22.99 5.77
N LEU A 17 -5.30 22.90 7.06
CA LEU A 17 -6.49 23.52 7.64
C LEU A 17 -6.22 24.95 8.09
N ASN A 18 -5.01 25.22 8.59
CA ASN A 18 -4.53 26.56 8.90
C ASN A 18 -2.99 26.60 8.87
N LYS A 19 -2.36 27.68 9.34
CA LYS A 19 -0.88 27.81 9.32
C LYS A 19 -0.16 26.73 10.13
N GLN A 20 -0.82 26.18 11.14
CA GLN A 20 -0.24 25.30 12.17
C GLN A 20 -0.77 23.86 12.11
N PHE A 21 -1.82 23.57 11.34
CA PHE A 21 -2.46 22.26 11.34
C PHE A 21 -2.72 21.74 9.93
N THR A 22 -2.26 20.51 9.70
CA THR A 22 -2.44 19.75 8.45
C THR A 22 -3.05 18.40 8.79
N VAL A 23 -4.00 17.94 7.98
CA VAL A 23 -4.53 16.58 8.06
C VAL A 23 -4.22 15.84 6.77
N GLY A 24 -4.02 14.54 6.86
CA GLY A 24 -3.80 13.69 5.71
C GLY A 24 -4.51 12.36 5.82
N ALA A 25 -4.83 11.81 4.65
CA ALA A 25 -5.34 10.46 4.48
C ALA A 25 -4.57 9.79 3.34
N LYS A 26 -4.20 8.53 3.53
CA LYS A 26 -3.56 7.70 2.50
C LYS A 26 -4.33 6.40 2.36
N TYR A 27 -4.52 5.93 1.15
CA TYR A 27 -5.06 4.63 0.82
C TYR A 27 -4.09 3.91 -0.12
N ALA A 28 -3.84 2.63 0.12
CA ALA A 28 -3.05 1.79 -0.77
C ALA A 28 -3.78 0.47 -1.01
N ASP A 29 -3.85 0.05 -2.28
CA ASP A 29 -4.48 -1.19 -2.73
C ASP A 29 -3.46 -1.97 -3.55
N TYR A 30 -2.96 -3.06 -2.99
CA TYR A 30 -2.00 -3.95 -3.62
C TYR A 30 -2.72 -5.20 -4.12
N ASP A 31 -2.71 -5.42 -5.43
CA ASP A 31 -3.17 -6.65 -6.07
C ASP A 31 -1.96 -7.52 -6.39
N THR A 32 -1.95 -8.76 -5.89
CA THR A 32 -0.81 -9.66 -6.13
C THR A 32 -1.05 -10.49 -7.39
N ASP A 33 -0.07 -10.58 -8.30
CA ASP A 33 -0.17 -11.50 -9.43
C ASP A 33 -0.26 -12.96 -8.91
N LYS A 34 -1.35 -13.63 -9.25
CA LYS A 34 -1.69 -15.00 -8.83
C LYS A 34 -1.01 -16.06 -9.72
N ASN A 35 0.14 -15.72 -10.31
CA ASN A 35 0.86 -16.61 -11.20
C ASN A 35 1.40 -17.84 -10.44
N SER A 36 1.17 -19.03 -10.98
CA SER A 36 1.55 -20.31 -10.37
C SER A 36 3.05 -20.44 -10.08
N LYS A 37 3.90 -19.70 -10.81
CA LYS A 37 5.35 -19.58 -10.57
C LYS A 37 5.71 -18.77 -9.32
N LEU A 38 4.91 -17.78 -8.93
CA LEU A 38 5.11 -17.00 -7.70
C LEU A 38 4.75 -17.84 -6.47
N LEU A 39 3.63 -18.58 -6.54
CA LEU A 39 3.19 -19.53 -5.51
C LEU A 39 4.20 -20.67 -5.31
N ALA A 40 4.84 -21.15 -6.38
CA ALA A 40 5.88 -22.17 -6.33
C ALA A 40 7.24 -21.63 -5.82
N HIS A 41 7.59 -20.38 -6.10
CA HIS A 41 8.81 -19.74 -5.58
C HIS A 41 8.69 -19.35 -4.11
N ALA A 42 7.47 -19.03 -3.64
CA ALA A 42 7.16 -18.76 -2.23
C ALA A 42 7.28 -20.01 -1.32
N GLY A 43 7.59 -21.18 -1.89
CA GLY A 43 8.16 -22.35 -1.20
C GLY A 43 7.64 -22.56 0.21
N SER A 44 6.33 -22.78 0.36
CA SER A 44 5.65 -23.24 1.59
C SER A 44 6.06 -22.57 2.93
N THR A 45 6.66 -21.38 2.93
CA THR A 45 7.18 -20.73 4.16
C THR A 45 6.95 -19.22 4.22
N GLY A 46 6.49 -18.60 3.12
CA GLY A 46 6.04 -17.21 3.09
C GLY A 46 4.51 -17.09 3.03
N PRO A 47 3.91 -15.98 3.52
CA PRO A 47 2.49 -15.75 3.34
C PRO A 47 2.16 -15.78 1.84
N ALA A 48 1.06 -16.46 1.49
CA ALA A 48 0.59 -16.55 0.13
C ALA A 48 0.48 -15.16 -0.53
N ALA A 49 0.50 -15.12 -1.86
CA ALA A 49 0.13 -13.95 -2.64
C ALA A 49 -1.28 -13.49 -2.20
N ILE A 50 -1.36 -12.45 -1.39
CA ILE A 50 -2.59 -11.97 -0.76
C ILE A 50 -2.73 -10.48 -1.08
N ASP A 51 -3.91 -10.13 -1.59
CA ASP A 51 -4.31 -8.76 -1.88
C ASP A 51 -4.29 -7.95 -0.57
N ARG A 52 -3.64 -6.77 -0.55
CA ARG A 52 -3.47 -5.95 0.66
C ARG A 52 -4.03 -4.56 0.47
N LYS A 53 -5.00 -4.21 1.32
CA LYS A 53 -5.55 -2.87 1.43
C LYS A 53 -5.06 -2.21 2.72
N LYS A 54 -4.58 -0.97 2.64
CA LYS A 54 -4.07 -0.20 3.78
C LYS A 54 -4.69 1.19 3.76
N PHE A 55 -5.03 1.71 4.93
CA PHE A 55 -5.57 3.06 5.08
C PHE A 55 -4.93 3.75 6.28
N TRP A 56 -4.53 5.00 6.10
CA TRP A 56 -3.94 5.84 7.13
C TRP A 56 -4.67 7.17 7.21
N VAL A 57 -4.78 7.69 8.42
CA VAL A 57 -5.22 9.06 8.72
C VAL A 57 -4.25 9.64 9.74
N TRP A 58 -3.82 10.88 9.53
CA TRP A 58 -2.94 11.58 10.45
C TRP A 58 -3.23 13.07 10.53
N GLY A 59 -2.73 13.69 11.60
CA GLY A 59 -2.69 15.14 11.78
C GLY A 59 -1.27 15.58 12.15
N GLU A 60 -0.85 16.73 11.64
CA GLU A 60 0.44 17.35 11.90
C GLU A 60 0.23 18.74 12.49
N LEU A 61 0.93 19.03 13.59
CA LEU A 61 0.98 20.32 14.27
C LEU A 61 2.37 20.94 14.09
N SER A 62 2.43 22.20 13.67
CA SER A 62 3.67 22.97 13.54
C SER A 62 3.68 24.16 14.52
N PHE A 63 4.81 24.35 15.21
CA PHE A 63 5.05 25.39 16.22
C PHE A 63 6.01 26.46 15.72
#